data_AF-A0A553I9I8-F1
#
_entry.id   AF-A0A553I9I8-F1
#
_cell.length_a   1.000
_cell.length_b   1.000
_cell.length_c   1.000
_cell.angle_alpha   90.00
_cell.angle_beta   90.00
_cell.angle_gamma   90.00
#
_symmetry.space_group_name_H-M   'P 1'
#
loop_
_entity.id
_entity.type
_entity.pdbx_description
1 polymer ?
#
loop_
_entity_poly.entity_id
_entity_poly.type
_entity_poly.pdbx_seq_one_letter_code
_entity_poly.pdbx_strand_id
1 'polypeptide(L)'
;MKNLSVLASLLGLAAASSAVNVPGTNLEARQDPDDLLIFVCNDGLDEICTNMCYGAFCAGIGSSLQYDQPDSATKRNRRKAAGCIASGGNRCSTKKGHASGFQCDEYPFASSVPTGGSNTRLNRCVPADQNRKQGGLISAFYRSSYCMGNNGGKCQFNVEFSNAGNIMYCDQQNCDADDDNEVIGPGGTANDGDSADDGTDDDPDAGQKKRTTKKRTGLGKRLPGAPVYRTSSGLELDLPRGAQIGQRAFVVLPRNATLWDEQAQFGNPNRMRALDEDEDEEDEDYEYMLANLELREDTIVEEITPGV
;
A
#
# COMPACT_ATOMS: atom_id res chain seq x y z
N MET A 1 -35.12 74.04 54.00
CA MET A 1 -34.42 74.77 52.91
C MET A 1 -33.11 74.06 52.61
N LYS A 2 -32.91 73.74 51.32
CA LYS A 2 -31.68 73.29 50.67
C LYS A 2 -31.15 71.89 51.05
N ASN A 3 -31.55 70.96 50.18
CA ASN A 3 -31.03 69.61 50.01
C ASN A 3 -29.53 69.66 49.69
N LEU A 4 -28.74 68.85 50.39
CA LEU A 4 -27.37 68.51 50.01
C LEU A 4 -27.43 67.40 48.94
N SER A 5 -26.89 67.69 47.75
CA SER A 5 -26.61 66.69 46.72
C SER A 5 -25.55 65.71 47.21
N VAL A 6 -25.90 64.43 47.31
CA VAL A 6 -24.92 63.34 47.30
C VAL A 6 -24.96 62.75 45.88
N LEU A 7 -23.92 63.07 45.11
CA LEU A 7 -23.57 62.39 43.87
C LEU A 7 -23.22 60.93 44.22
N ALA A 8 -24.13 60.01 43.94
CA ALA A 8 -23.81 58.59 43.90
C ALA A 8 -23.09 58.31 42.56
N SER A 9 -21.77 58.23 42.60
CA SER A 9 -20.97 57.65 41.52
C SER A 9 -21.26 56.14 41.49
N LEU A 10 -22.16 55.73 40.60
CA LEU A 10 -22.26 54.33 40.18
C LEU A 10 -21.00 53.99 39.38
N LEU A 11 -19.98 53.44 40.06
CA LEU A 11 -18.99 52.60 39.41
C LEU A 11 -19.75 51.44 38.77
N GLY A 12 -19.83 51.43 37.45
CA GLY A 12 -20.12 50.21 36.71
C GLY A 12 -18.99 49.22 37.01
N LEU A 13 -19.31 48.14 37.73
CA LEU A 13 -18.53 46.93 37.65
C LEU A 13 -18.68 46.42 36.20
N ALA A 14 -17.74 46.81 35.35
CA ALA A 14 -17.40 45.99 34.21
C ALA A 14 -16.89 44.67 34.78
N ALA A 15 -17.75 43.67 34.82
CA ALA A 15 -17.29 42.29 34.89
C ALA A 15 -16.38 42.11 33.68
N ALA A 16 -15.07 42.08 33.92
CA ALA A 16 -14.12 41.54 32.97
C ALA A 16 -14.50 40.07 32.78
N SER A 17 -15.43 39.84 31.84
CA SER A 17 -15.51 38.56 31.18
C SER A 17 -14.16 38.45 30.50
N SER A 18 -13.28 37.64 31.08
CA SER A 18 -12.09 37.15 30.39
C SER A 18 -12.60 36.45 29.14
N ALA A 19 -12.76 37.22 28.06
CA ALA A 19 -12.80 36.70 26.73
C ALA A 19 -11.47 35.98 26.60
N VAL A 20 -11.50 34.66 26.80
CA VAL A 20 -10.47 33.78 26.28
C VAL A 20 -10.40 34.16 24.82
N ASN A 21 -9.34 34.89 24.47
CA ASN A 21 -8.92 35.12 23.12
C ASN A 21 -8.63 33.72 22.58
N VAL A 22 -9.66 33.05 22.07
CA VAL A 22 -9.48 31.94 21.15
C VAL A 22 -9.01 32.65 19.90
N PRO A 23 -7.71 32.61 19.57
CA PRO A 23 -7.26 33.14 18.30
C PRO A 23 -8.10 32.40 17.28
N GLY A 24 -8.79 33.17 16.42
CA GLY A 24 -9.65 32.61 15.39
C GLY A 24 -8.92 31.42 14.78
N THR A 25 -9.52 30.25 14.91
CA THR A 25 -9.10 29.07 14.17
C THR A 25 -9.19 29.51 12.73
N ASN A 26 -8.04 29.90 12.18
CA ASN A 26 -7.76 29.74 10.79
C ASN A 26 -8.24 28.31 10.50
N LEU A 27 -9.37 28.20 9.82
CA LEU A 27 -9.63 27.10 8.90
C LEU A 27 -8.59 27.23 7.77
N GLU A 28 -7.31 27.25 8.13
CA GLU A 28 -6.28 26.65 7.31
C GLU A 28 -6.83 25.26 7.06
N ALA A 29 -7.05 24.96 5.78
CA ALA A 29 -7.53 23.67 5.32
C ALA A 29 -6.93 22.59 6.22
N ARG A 30 -7.80 21.92 7.00
CA ARG A 30 -7.42 20.72 7.72
C ARG A 30 -6.85 19.82 6.63
N GLN A 31 -5.53 19.73 6.53
CA GLN A 31 -4.91 18.67 5.74
C GLN A 31 -5.26 17.43 6.55
N ASP A 32 -6.43 16.85 6.27
CA ASP A 32 -6.74 15.53 6.76
C ASP A 32 -5.52 14.67 6.43
N PRO A 33 -4.96 13.91 7.39
CA PRO A 33 -3.84 13.02 7.09
C PRO A 33 -4.23 12.15 5.89
N ASP A 34 -3.31 11.87 4.96
CA ASP A 34 -3.66 11.09 3.77
C ASP A 34 -4.42 9.83 4.20
N ASP A 35 -5.51 9.53 3.49
CA ASP A 35 -6.36 8.38 3.81
C ASP A 35 -5.55 7.07 3.71
N LEU A 36 -5.88 6.06 4.52
CA LEU A 36 -5.07 4.85 4.63
C LEU A 36 -5.55 3.76 3.67
N LEU A 37 -4.66 3.15 2.88
CA LEU A 37 -4.87 1.85 2.26
C LEU A 37 -4.14 0.79 3.10
N ILE A 38 -4.90 -0.07 3.76
CA ILE A 38 -4.37 -0.99 4.76
C ILE A 38 -4.29 -2.39 4.17
N PHE A 39 -3.07 -2.91 4.06
CA PHE A 39 -2.83 -4.31 3.77
C PHE A 39 -2.80 -5.10 5.08
N VAL A 40 -3.71 -6.06 5.20
CA VAL A 40 -3.69 -7.02 6.30
C VAL A 40 -2.74 -8.15 5.90
N CYS A 41 -1.54 -8.16 6.44
CA CYS A 41 -0.45 -9.07 6.09
C CYS A 41 -0.65 -10.47 6.70
N ASN A 42 -1.73 -11.13 6.29
CA ASN A 42 -2.09 -12.49 6.69
C ASN A 42 -1.81 -13.52 5.57
N ASP A 43 -2.31 -14.74 5.76
CA ASP A 43 -2.00 -15.91 4.92
C ASP A 43 -2.16 -15.62 3.42
N GLY A 44 -1.03 -15.58 2.72
CA GLY A 44 -0.95 -15.33 1.29
C GLY A 44 -0.66 -13.89 0.87
N LEU A 45 -0.15 -13.04 1.78
CA LEU A 45 0.42 -11.73 1.44
C LEU A 45 1.80 -11.49 2.06
N ASP A 46 2.44 -12.49 2.67
CA ASP A 46 3.67 -12.31 3.44
C ASP A 46 4.84 -11.75 2.61
N GLU A 47 5.07 -12.28 1.41
CA GLU A 47 6.19 -11.86 0.55
C GLU A 47 5.90 -10.49 -0.08
N ILE A 48 4.62 -10.22 -0.37
CA ILE A 48 4.14 -8.92 -0.83
C ILE A 48 4.34 -7.85 0.24
N CYS A 49 3.88 -8.10 1.47
CA CYS A 49 4.07 -7.18 2.58
C CYS A 49 5.54 -6.98 2.89
N THR A 50 6.38 -8.01 2.74
CA THR A 50 7.84 -7.88 2.90
C THR A 50 8.40 -6.85 1.89
N ASN A 51 8.07 -7.00 0.60
CA ASN A 51 8.50 -6.09 -0.46
C ASN A 51 8.01 -4.65 -0.21
N MET A 52 6.73 -4.49 0.11
CA MET A 52 6.12 -3.18 0.37
C MET A 52 6.72 -2.51 1.62
N CYS A 53 6.96 -3.26 2.71
CA CYS A 53 7.57 -2.71 3.92
C CYS A 53 9.03 -2.29 3.69
N TYR A 54 9.82 -3.07 2.94
CA TYR A 54 11.17 -2.66 2.59
C TYR A 54 11.15 -1.36 1.77
N GLY A 55 10.28 -1.27 0.76
CA GLY A 55 10.11 -0.07 -0.04
C GLY A 55 9.69 1.15 0.79
N ALA A 56 8.66 0.99 1.61
CA ALA A 56 8.10 2.05 2.41
C ALA A 56 9.05 2.54 3.51
N PHE A 57 9.81 1.64 4.15
CA PHE A 57 10.53 1.94 5.39
C PHE A 57 12.06 1.92 5.26
N CYS A 58 12.62 1.19 4.30
CA CYS A 58 14.07 0.99 4.18
C CYS A 58 14.66 1.62 2.92
N ALA A 59 13.98 1.52 1.77
CA ALA A 59 14.50 1.98 0.49
C ALA A 59 14.33 3.49 0.21
N GLY A 60 13.80 4.25 1.18
CA GLY A 60 13.56 5.69 1.04
C GLY A 60 12.48 6.07 0.01
N ILE A 61 11.61 5.13 -0.40
CA ILE A 61 10.50 5.39 -1.31
C ILE A 61 9.33 6.04 -0.56
N GLY A 62 9.08 5.59 0.68
CA GLY A 62 7.99 6.08 1.52
C GLY A 62 6.65 5.36 1.26
N SER A 63 5.67 5.65 2.10
CA SER A 63 4.33 5.03 2.08
C SER A 63 3.26 5.83 1.36
N SER A 64 3.47 7.14 1.20
CA SER A 64 2.47 8.05 0.64
C SER A 64 2.55 7.94 -0.86
N LEU A 65 1.53 7.36 -1.46
CA LEU A 65 1.43 7.06 -2.88
C LEU A 65 0.27 7.82 -3.49
N GLN A 66 0.40 8.09 -4.77
CA GLN A 66 -0.67 8.61 -5.61
C GLN A 66 -0.98 7.59 -6.70
N TYR A 67 -2.23 7.12 -6.73
CA TYR A 67 -2.79 6.51 -7.93
C TYR A 67 -3.07 7.61 -8.94
N ASP A 68 -2.30 7.62 -10.01
CA ASP A 68 -2.34 8.68 -11.02
C ASP A 68 -3.01 8.24 -12.32
N GLN A 69 -3.65 7.07 -12.31
CA GLN A 69 -4.33 6.43 -13.45
C GLN A 69 -3.44 6.43 -14.71
N PRO A 70 -2.25 5.80 -14.64
CA PRO A 70 -1.32 5.78 -15.76
C PRO A 70 -1.88 4.95 -16.92
N ASP A 71 -1.54 5.37 -18.14
CA ASP A 71 -1.77 4.56 -19.33
C ASP A 71 -0.86 3.31 -19.36
N SER A 72 -1.11 2.41 -20.30
CA SER A 72 -0.36 1.15 -20.44
C SER A 72 1.13 1.38 -20.66
N ALA A 73 1.51 2.38 -21.46
CA ALA A 73 2.90 2.74 -21.72
C ALA A 73 3.61 3.21 -20.44
N THR A 74 2.96 4.05 -19.64
CA THR A 74 3.49 4.55 -18.37
C THR A 74 3.63 3.41 -17.36
N LYS A 75 2.64 2.52 -17.25
CA LYS A 75 2.74 1.32 -16.41
C LYS A 75 3.93 0.46 -16.82
N ARG A 76 4.06 0.16 -18.13
CA ARG A 76 5.18 -0.63 -18.67
C ARG A 76 6.54 -0.02 -18.35
N ASN A 77 6.70 1.30 -18.52
CA ASN A 77 7.91 2.02 -18.15
C ASN A 77 8.23 1.90 -16.66
N ARG A 78 7.21 1.96 -15.80
CA ARG A 78 7.37 1.80 -14.36
C ARG A 78 7.78 0.39 -13.96
N ARG A 79 7.26 -0.65 -14.63
CA ARG A 79 7.67 -2.04 -14.42
C ARG A 79 9.12 -2.26 -14.85
N LYS A 80 9.53 -1.69 -15.99
CA LYS A 80 10.93 -1.71 -16.41
C LYS A 80 11.83 -1.00 -15.41
N ALA A 81 11.44 0.21 -14.98
CA ALA A 81 12.20 0.96 -14.00
C ALA A 81 12.33 0.23 -12.66
N ALA A 82 11.33 -0.59 -12.29
CA ALA A 82 11.39 -1.49 -11.15
C ALA A 82 12.26 -2.73 -11.39
N GLY A 83 12.55 -3.12 -12.63
CA GLY A 83 13.30 -4.32 -12.99
C GLY A 83 12.42 -5.54 -13.30
N CYS A 84 11.10 -5.37 -13.38
CA CYS A 84 10.14 -6.43 -13.71
C CYS A 84 9.97 -6.65 -15.22
N ILE A 85 10.43 -5.71 -16.05
CA ILE A 85 10.50 -5.85 -17.51
C ILE A 85 11.91 -5.47 -17.93
N ALA A 86 12.73 -6.43 -18.33
CA ALA A 86 14.07 -6.18 -18.87
C ALA A 86 14.18 -6.82 -20.26
N SER A 87 14.95 -6.20 -21.16
CA SER A 87 15.43 -6.89 -22.37
C SER A 87 16.15 -8.16 -21.90
N GLY A 88 15.77 -9.32 -22.43
CA GLY A 88 16.24 -10.63 -21.94
C GLY A 88 15.38 -11.30 -20.86
N GLY A 89 14.32 -10.64 -20.38
CA GLY A 89 13.31 -11.23 -19.49
C GLY A 89 13.44 -10.85 -18.00
N ASN A 90 12.32 -10.96 -17.29
CA ASN A 90 12.18 -10.74 -15.85
C ASN A 90 13.10 -11.68 -15.03
N ARG A 91 13.84 -11.16 -14.03
CA ARG A 91 14.72 -11.97 -13.15
C ARG A 91 13.99 -13.07 -12.37
N CYS A 92 12.67 -12.93 -12.20
CA CYS A 92 11.82 -13.92 -11.54
C CYS A 92 11.32 -15.02 -12.50
N SER A 93 11.68 -14.94 -13.78
CA SER A 93 11.30 -15.91 -14.80
C SER A 93 12.12 -17.20 -14.71
N THR A 94 11.48 -18.32 -15.04
CA THR A 94 12.15 -19.61 -15.27
C THR A 94 13.13 -19.55 -16.45
N LYS A 95 12.93 -18.62 -17.41
CA LYS A 95 13.87 -18.37 -18.52
C LYS A 95 15.21 -17.83 -18.02
N LYS A 96 15.23 -17.08 -16.90
CA LYS A 96 16.45 -16.69 -16.15
C LYS A 96 16.84 -17.69 -15.05
N GLY A 97 16.21 -18.87 -15.06
CA GLY A 97 16.47 -20.00 -14.17
C GLY A 97 15.91 -19.84 -12.74
N HIS A 98 15.03 -18.87 -12.50
CA HIS A 98 14.28 -18.80 -11.25
C HIS A 98 13.33 -20.01 -11.10
N ALA A 99 12.85 -20.26 -9.87
CA ALA A 99 11.83 -21.27 -9.63
C ALA A 99 10.49 -20.88 -10.29
N SER A 100 9.79 -21.88 -10.84
CA SER A 100 8.44 -21.72 -11.39
C SER A 100 7.43 -21.31 -10.33
N GLY A 101 6.38 -20.58 -10.74
CA GLY A 101 5.30 -20.13 -9.84
C GLY A 101 5.64 -18.85 -9.08
N PHE A 102 6.67 -18.12 -9.52
CA PHE A 102 7.02 -16.79 -9.00
C PHE A 102 6.79 -15.73 -10.06
N GLN A 103 6.47 -14.52 -9.61
CA GLN A 103 6.30 -13.32 -10.41
C GLN A 103 7.11 -12.18 -9.79
N CYS A 104 7.35 -11.13 -10.59
CA CYS A 104 8.01 -9.92 -10.10
C CYS A 104 6.95 -8.98 -9.52
N ASP A 105 7.03 -8.74 -8.21
CA ASP A 105 6.25 -7.72 -7.52
C ASP A 105 7.09 -6.45 -7.37
N GLU A 106 6.44 -5.30 -7.42
CA GLU A 106 7.09 -4.00 -7.54
C GLU A 106 6.53 -3.00 -6.53
N TYR A 107 7.44 -2.23 -5.93
CA TYR A 107 7.08 -1.11 -5.07
C TYR A 107 7.81 0.17 -5.51
N PRO A 108 7.11 1.31 -5.69
CA PRO A 108 5.66 1.44 -5.71
C PRO A 108 5.01 0.60 -6.81
N PHE A 109 3.68 0.43 -6.75
CA PHE A 109 2.92 -0.28 -7.78
C PHE A 109 3.05 0.42 -9.15
N ALA A 110 3.03 -0.28 -10.29
CA ALA A 110 3.04 0.36 -11.62
C ALA A 110 1.94 1.41 -11.81
N SER A 111 0.81 1.21 -11.14
CA SER A 111 -0.33 2.13 -11.11
C SER A 111 -0.09 3.42 -10.32
N SER A 112 1.02 3.56 -9.59
CA SER A 112 1.21 4.64 -8.62
C SER A 112 2.63 5.22 -8.59
N VAL A 113 2.73 6.41 -8.00
CA VAL A 113 3.98 7.14 -7.74
C VAL A 113 4.06 7.61 -6.30
N PRO A 114 5.27 7.75 -5.70
CA PRO A 114 5.41 8.35 -4.38
C PRO A 114 5.08 9.85 -4.42
N THR A 115 4.33 10.34 -3.45
CA THR A 115 4.01 11.78 -3.32
C THR A 115 5.24 12.62 -2.96
N GLY A 116 6.24 12.01 -2.31
CA GLY A 116 7.51 12.63 -1.95
C GLY A 116 8.48 12.84 -3.13
N GLY A 117 8.10 12.49 -4.35
CA GLY A 117 8.92 12.71 -5.56
C GLY A 117 10.08 11.73 -5.75
N SER A 118 10.12 10.63 -4.99
CA SER A 118 11.08 9.55 -5.24
C SER A 118 10.79 8.88 -6.58
N ASN A 119 11.83 8.71 -7.39
CA ASN A 119 11.78 7.94 -8.64
C ASN A 119 12.31 6.51 -8.45
N THR A 120 12.76 6.17 -7.25
CA THR A 120 13.23 4.83 -6.92
C THR A 120 12.07 3.85 -7.00
N ARG A 121 12.31 2.73 -7.67
CA ARG A 121 11.40 1.59 -7.73
C ARG A 121 12.21 0.35 -7.47
N LEU A 122 11.62 -0.59 -6.79
CA LEU A 122 12.25 -1.85 -6.47
C LEU A 122 11.35 -3.00 -6.83
N ASN A 123 11.92 -4.19 -6.81
CA ASN A 123 11.19 -5.41 -7.06
C ASN A 123 11.62 -6.57 -6.15
N ARG A 124 10.70 -7.53 -5.96
CA ARG A 124 10.94 -8.81 -5.28
C ARG A 124 10.32 -9.95 -6.10
N CYS A 125 11.00 -11.10 -6.16
CA CYS A 125 10.39 -12.31 -6.69
C CYS A 125 9.49 -12.93 -5.62
N VAL A 126 8.18 -12.92 -5.89
CA VAL A 126 7.14 -13.38 -4.95
C VAL A 126 6.34 -14.51 -5.58
N PRO A 127 5.67 -15.37 -4.79
CA PRO A 127 4.74 -16.36 -5.35
C PRO A 127 3.64 -15.69 -6.18
N ALA A 128 3.36 -16.25 -7.36
CA ALA A 128 2.43 -15.67 -8.34
C ALA A 128 0.99 -15.55 -7.80
N ASP A 129 0.58 -16.44 -6.90
CA ASP A 129 -0.70 -16.36 -6.21
C ASP A 129 -0.77 -15.14 -5.28
N GLN A 130 0.27 -14.84 -4.51
CA GLN A 130 0.32 -13.64 -3.67
C GLN A 130 0.33 -12.35 -4.49
N ASN A 131 1.05 -12.34 -5.62
CA ASN A 131 1.09 -11.18 -6.52
C ASN A 131 -0.31 -10.87 -7.10
N ARG A 132 -1.02 -11.91 -7.55
CA ARG A 132 -2.42 -11.80 -8.01
C ARG A 132 -3.35 -11.31 -6.90
N LYS A 133 -3.15 -11.77 -5.67
CA LYS A 133 -3.91 -11.29 -4.50
C LYS A 133 -3.71 -9.79 -4.32
N GLN A 134 -2.47 -9.31 -4.29
CA GLN A 134 -2.16 -7.88 -4.16
C GLN A 134 -2.81 -7.06 -5.27
N GLY A 135 -2.65 -7.49 -6.54
CA GLY A 135 -3.25 -6.81 -7.68
C GLY A 135 -4.77 -6.72 -7.60
N GLY A 136 -5.45 -7.80 -7.16
CA GLY A 136 -6.89 -7.79 -6.93
C GLY A 136 -7.33 -6.80 -5.85
N LEU A 137 -6.61 -6.73 -4.72
CA LEU A 137 -6.88 -5.78 -3.64
C LEU A 137 -6.72 -4.32 -4.10
N ILE A 138 -5.62 -4.04 -4.79
CA ILE A 138 -5.32 -2.70 -5.34
C ILE A 138 -6.36 -2.30 -6.39
N SER A 139 -6.73 -3.21 -7.29
CA SER A 139 -7.75 -2.98 -8.31
C SER A 139 -9.12 -2.67 -7.70
N ALA A 140 -9.53 -3.41 -6.67
CA ALA A 140 -10.76 -3.14 -5.93
C ALA A 140 -10.74 -1.75 -5.26
N PHE A 141 -9.61 -1.37 -4.66
CA PHE A 141 -9.44 -0.04 -4.06
C PHE A 141 -9.52 1.09 -5.10
N TYR A 142 -8.86 0.97 -6.26
CA TYR A 142 -8.92 2.02 -7.29
C TYR A 142 -10.29 2.17 -7.94
N ARG A 143 -11.12 1.12 -7.92
CA ARG A 143 -12.52 1.15 -8.39
C ARG A 143 -13.50 1.69 -7.35
N SER A 144 -13.01 2.09 -6.18
CA SER A 144 -13.83 2.74 -5.15
C SER A 144 -14.33 4.10 -5.60
N SER A 145 -15.42 4.55 -4.96
CA SER A 145 -15.87 5.95 -5.07
C SER A 145 -14.81 6.95 -4.63
N TYR A 146 -13.88 6.56 -3.76
CA TYR A 146 -12.80 7.43 -3.31
C TYR A 146 -11.88 7.83 -4.46
N CYS A 147 -11.40 6.86 -5.23
CA CYS A 147 -10.52 7.13 -6.37
C CYS A 147 -11.27 7.56 -7.63
N MET A 148 -12.48 7.04 -7.86
CA MET A 148 -13.27 7.38 -9.05
C MET A 148 -14.03 8.72 -8.93
N GLY A 149 -14.36 9.16 -7.71
CA GLY A 149 -15.44 10.12 -7.48
C GLY A 149 -15.10 11.59 -7.73
N ASN A 150 -13.86 12.04 -7.49
CA ASN A 150 -13.63 13.50 -7.33
C ASN A 150 -12.39 14.09 -8.04
N ASN A 151 -11.48 13.29 -8.59
CA ASN A 151 -10.20 13.79 -9.14
C ASN A 151 -9.86 13.22 -10.53
N GLY A 152 -10.88 12.98 -11.37
CA GLY A 152 -10.69 12.38 -12.69
C GLY A 152 -10.08 10.98 -12.62
N GLY A 153 -10.44 10.20 -11.59
CA GLY A 153 -9.97 8.83 -11.38
C GLY A 153 -8.67 8.67 -10.58
N LYS A 154 -8.18 9.73 -9.92
CA LYS A 154 -6.93 9.74 -9.15
C LYS A 154 -7.18 9.85 -7.64
N CYS A 155 -6.29 9.29 -6.83
CA CYS A 155 -6.36 9.39 -5.37
C CYS A 155 -4.97 9.34 -4.74
N GLN A 156 -4.82 9.93 -3.55
CA GLN A 156 -3.60 9.86 -2.74
C GLN A 156 -3.90 9.05 -1.48
N PHE A 157 -2.97 8.25 -1.02
CA PHE A 157 -3.18 7.40 0.15
C PHE A 157 -1.85 7.02 0.78
N ASN A 158 -1.87 6.73 2.08
CA ASN A 158 -0.76 6.08 2.76
C ASN A 158 -0.98 4.57 2.77
N VAL A 159 0.00 3.82 2.29
CA VAL A 159 0.04 2.37 2.49
C VAL A 159 0.41 2.07 3.94
N GLU A 160 -0.42 1.28 4.61
CA GLU A 160 -0.19 0.79 5.98
C GLU A 160 -0.29 -0.73 6.04
N PHE A 161 0.38 -1.31 7.03
CA PHE A 161 0.52 -2.77 7.18
C PHE A 161 0.04 -3.19 8.57
N SER A 162 -1.05 -3.94 8.62
CA SER A 162 -1.57 -4.56 9.84
C SER A 162 -1.30 -6.06 9.83
N ASN A 163 -1.23 -6.67 11.02
CA ASN A 163 -0.87 -8.06 11.24
C ASN A 163 0.50 -8.43 10.65
N ALA A 164 1.43 -7.46 10.65
CA ALA A 164 2.74 -7.57 10.00
C ALA A 164 3.88 -7.97 10.96
N GLY A 165 3.58 -8.39 12.19
CA GLY A 165 4.54 -8.64 13.26
C GLY A 165 5.53 -9.79 13.04
N ASN A 166 5.29 -10.63 12.04
CA ASN A 166 6.24 -11.64 11.57
C ASN A 166 6.83 -11.32 10.19
N ILE A 167 6.44 -10.21 9.56
CA ILE A 167 6.91 -9.80 8.23
C ILE A 167 8.18 -8.98 8.39
N MET A 168 9.18 -9.24 7.54
CA MET A 168 10.45 -8.49 7.63
C MET A 168 10.22 -7.02 7.26
N TYR A 169 11.06 -6.15 7.82
CA TYR A 169 11.09 -4.69 7.59
C TYR A 169 9.87 -3.90 8.09
N CYS A 170 8.72 -4.53 8.33
CA CYS A 170 7.50 -3.86 8.79
C CYS A 170 7.59 -3.29 10.22
N ASP A 171 8.64 -3.66 10.98
CA ASP A 171 8.93 -3.13 12.31
C ASP A 171 9.89 -1.92 12.31
N GLN A 172 10.33 -1.47 11.13
CA GLN A 172 11.25 -0.35 10.88
C GLN A 172 12.63 -0.49 11.53
N GLN A 173 12.97 -1.63 12.13
CA GLN A 173 14.20 -1.80 12.90
C GLN A 173 15.25 -2.65 12.19
N ASN A 174 14.87 -3.35 11.12
CA ASN A 174 15.71 -4.38 10.48
C ASN A 174 16.08 -4.08 9.02
N CYS A 175 16.25 -2.81 8.65
CA CYS A 175 16.62 -2.43 7.28
C CYS A 175 18.02 -2.89 6.85
N ASP A 176 18.91 -3.20 7.80
CA ASP A 176 20.26 -3.72 7.54
C ASP A 176 20.29 -5.23 7.25
N ALA A 177 19.15 -5.92 7.43
CA ALA A 177 19.02 -7.37 7.24
C ALA A 177 18.62 -7.72 5.79
N ASP A 178 19.04 -6.92 4.81
CA ASP A 178 18.74 -7.14 3.40
C ASP A 178 19.18 -8.56 3.00
N ASP A 179 18.21 -9.36 2.55
CA ASP A 179 18.41 -10.75 2.22
C ASP A 179 18.71 -10.98 0.72
N ASP A 180 19.08 -9.90 0.02
CA ASP A 180 19.38 -9.78 -1.41
C ASP A 180 18.16 -10.04 -2.34
N ASN A 181 16.94 -10.18 -1.79
CA ASN A 181 15.75 -10.45 -2.61
C ASN A 181 15.01 -9.17 -3.04
N GLU A 182 15.14 -8.07 -2.31
CA GLU A 182 14.71 -6.75 -2.75
C GLU A 182 15.78 -6.12 -3.62
N VAL A 183 15.45 -5.83 -4.88
CA VAL A 183 16.40 -5.27 -5.84
C VAL A 183 15.89 -3.91 -6.30
N ILE A 184 16.70 -2.86 -6.11
CA ILE A 184 16.44 -1.56 -6.74
C ILE A 184 16.55 -1.74 -8.25
N GLY A 185 15.49 -1.38 -8.95
CA GLY A 185 15.43 -1.52 -10.39
C GLY A 185 16.42 -0.59 -11.12
N PRO A 186 16.70 -0.86 -12.40
CA PRO A 186 17.70 -0.12 -13.17
C PRO A 186 17.25 1.31 -13.51
N GLY A 187 15.98 1.65 -13.30
CA GLY A 187 15.37 2.88 -13.80
C GLY A 187 15.16 2.87 -15.33
N GLY A 188 14.90 4.05 -15.89
CA GLY A 188 14.81 4.26 -17.35
C GLY A 188 13.42 4.03 -17.98
N THR A 189 13.37 4.11 -19.31
CA THR A 189 12.16 3.96 -20.14
C THR A 189 12.20 2.66 -20.93
N ALA A 190 11.05 2.03 -21.15
CA ALA A 190 10.92 0.83 -21.95
C ALA A 190 10.90 1.17 -23.44
N ASN A 191 11.69 0.45 -24.22
CA ASN A 191 11.72 0.50 -25.68
C ASN A 191 10.74 -0.54 -26.24
N ASP A 192 10.28 -0.39 -27.48
CA ASP A 192 9.30 -1.28 -28.11
C ASP A 192 9.79 -2.73 -28.30
N GLY A 193 11.09 -3.00 -28.09
CA GLY A 193 11.67 -4.34 -28.08
C GLY A 193 11.81 -4.99 -26.69
N ASP A 194 11.50 -4.26 -25.61
CA ASP A 194 11.60 -4.79 -24.24
C ASP A 194 10.35 -5.63 -23.91
N SER A 195 10.24 -6.81 -24.49
CA SER A 195 9.22 -7.76 -24.06
C SER A 195 9.73 -8.48 -22.81
N ALA A 196 8.83 -8.83 -21.88
CA ALA A 196 9.18 -9.75 -20.79
C ALA A 196 9.53 -11.17 -21.32
N ASP A 197 9.38 -11.38 -22.63
CA ASP A 197 9.16 -12.66 -23.28
C ASP A 197 10.40 -13.22 -24.02
N ASP A 198 11.27 -12.41 -24.60
CA ASP A 198 12.16 -12.92 -25.67
C ASP A 198 13.44 -13.62 -25.20
N GLY A 199 13.87 -13.46 -23.96
CA GLY A 199 14.92 -14.29 -23.36
C GLY A 199 16.28 -14.30 -24.09
N THR A 200 16.56 -13.32 -24.97
CA THR A 200 17.77 -13.32 -25.80
C THR A 200 18.74 -12.19 -25.47
N ASP A 201 19.52 -12.35 -24.40
CA ASP A 201 20.86 -11.74 -24.24
C ASP A 201 21.63 -12.22 -22.99
N ASP A 202 22.96 -12.18 -23.14
CA ASP A 202 24.00 -12.53 -22.18
C ASP A 202 24.27 -11.38 -21.19
N ASP A 203 23.49 -11.28 -20.12
CA ASP A 203 23.80 -10.39 -18.99
C ASP A 203 24.52 -11.20 -17.88
N PRO A 204 25.78 -10.87 -17.51
CA PRO A 204 26.62 -11.67 -16.63
C PRO A 204 26.17 -11.77 -15.16
N ASP A 205 25.13 -11.04 -14.74
CA ASP A 205 24.68 -10.99 -13.34
C ASP A 205 23.42 -11.83 -13.02
N ALA A 206 22.98 -12.71 -13.92
CA ALA A 206 21.95 -13.73 -13.62
C ALA A 206 22.45 -14.87 -12.69
N GLY A 207 23.46 -14.58 -11.85
CA GLY A 207 24.08 -15.49 -10.89
C GLY A 207 23.19 -15.78 -9.70
N GLN A 208 22.31 -16.75 -9.88
CA GLN A 208 21.43 -17.33 -8.84
C GLN A 208 22.14 -17.60 -7.50
N LYS A 209 21.61 -17.04 -6.43
CA LYS A 209 21.61 -17.73 -5.13
C LYS A 209 20.22 -18.29 -4.88
N LYS A 210 20.09 -19.61 -5.03
CA LYS A 210 18.93 -20.39 -4.59
C LYS A 210 18.76 -20.21 -3.08
N ARG A 211 17.83 -19.35 -2.66
CA ARG A 211 17.21 -19.50 -1.34
C ARG A 211 15.79 -20.01 -1.54
N THR A 212 15.57 -21.23 -1.07
CA THR A 212 14.22 -21.71 -0.79
C THR A 212 13.63 -20.81 0.29
N THR A 213 12.83 -19.82 -0.10
CA THR A 213 12.02 -19.06 0.85
C THR A 213 11.10 -20.07 1.52
N LYS A 214 11.30 -20.30 2.83
CA LYS A 214 10.41 -21.17 3.58
C LYS A 214 9.02 -20.57 3.45
N LYS A 215 8.08 -21.30 2.84
CA LYS A 215 6.65 -20.95 2.82
C LYS A 215 6.24 -20.65 4.27
N ARG A 216 6.10 -19.36 4.61
CA ARG A 216 5.69 -18.95 5.95
C ARG A 216 4.19 -19.16 6.00
N THR A 217 3.76 -20.36 6.34
CA THR A 217 2.36 -20.65 6.61
C THR A 217 2.05 -20.13 8.01
N GLY A 218 1.54 -18.91 8.10
CA GLY A 218 1.16 -18.32 9.37
C GLY A 218 0.15 -17.20 9.16
N LEU A 219 -0.90 -17.19 9.98
CA LEU A 219 -1.73 -16.00 10.14
C LEU A 219 -0.82 -14.84 10.55
N GLY A 220 -0.97 -13.70 9.89
CA GLY A 220 -0.26 -12.46 10.23
C GLY A 220 -0.40 -12.19 11.73
N LYS A 221 0.72 -11.92 12.39
CA LYS A 221 0.75 -11.63 13.82
C LYS A 221 0.72 -10.13 14.04
N ARG A 222 0.10 -9.67 15.12
CA ARG A 222 0.23 -8.27 15.52
C ARG A 222 1.70 -7.93 15.77
N LEU A 223 2.14 -6.76 15.33
CA LEU A 223 3.46 -6.26 15.64
C LEU A 223 3.55 -5.96 17.15
N PRO A 224 4.50 -6.58 17.89
CA PRO A 224 4.63 -6.34 19.32
C PRO A 224 4.85 -4.85 19.63
N GLY A 225 4.00 -4.28 20.48
CA GLY A 225 4.10 -2.88 20.90
C GLY A 225 3.53 -1.86 19.91
N ALA A 226 3.04 -2.28 18.74
CA ALA A 226 2.33 -1.36 17.84
C ALA A 226 0.99 -0.92 18.46
N PRO A 227 0.59 0.35 18.32
CA PRO A 227 -0.72 0.81 18.73
C PRO A 227 -1.80 0.09 17.91
N VAL A 228 -2.88 -0.28 18.58
CA VAL A 228 -4.02 -0.97 17.96
C VAL A 228 -5.17 0.00 17.87
N TYR A 229 -5.81 0.09 16.72
CA TYR A 229 -6.94 0.96 16.46
C TYR A 229 -8.19 0.14 16.14
N ARG A 230 -9.36 0.62 16.57
CA ARG A 230 -10.65 0.09 16.12
C ARG A 230 -11.20 0.96 15.00
N THR A 231 -11.76 0.35 13.97
CA THR A 231 -12.48 1.05 12.89
C THR A 231 -13.99 1.14 13.17
N SER A 232 -14.70 1.95 12.40
CA SER A 232 -16.16 2.08 12.46
C SER A 232 -16.92 0.77 12.24
N SER A 233 -16.37 -0.16 11.44
CA SER A 233 -16.93 -1.51 11.26
C SER A 233 -16.57 -2.49 12.39
N GLY A 234 -15.76 -2.05 13.37
CA GLY A 234 -15.29 -2.86 14.48
C GLY A 234 -14.03 -3.67 14.21
N LEU A 235 -13.36 -3.44 13.07
CA LEU A 235 -12.09 -4.10 12.76
C LEU A 235 -10.98 -3.56 13.66
N GLU A 236 -10.13 -4.43 14.18
CA GLU A 236 -8.96 -4.05 14.97
C GLU A 236 -7.68 -4.15 14.12
N LEU A 237 -6.92 -3.06 14.06
CA LEU A 237 -5.76 -2.90 13.21
C LEU A 237 -4.56 -2.43 14.04
N ASP A 238 -3.49 -3.20 14.08
CA ASP A 238 -2.19 -2.73 14.56
C ASP A 238 -1.52 -1.90 13.47
N LEU A 239 -1.30 -0.62 13.73
CA LEU A 239 -0.73 0.33 12.78
C LEU A 239 0.57 0.90 13.38
N PRO A 240 1.75 0.36 13.03
CA PRO A 240 3.02 0.72 13.68
C PRO A 240 3.36 2.22 13.64
N ARG A 241 2.87 2.94 12.63
CA ARG A 241 3.07 4.38 12.45
C ARG A 241 2.01 5.25 13.13
N GLY A 242 1.06 4.62 13.81
CA GLY A 242 -0.09 5.27 14.38
C GLY A 242 -1.15 5.63 13.35
N ALA A 243 -2.31 6.06 13.83
CA ALA A 243 -3.37 6.63 13.03
C ALA A 243 -4.10 7.70 13.85
N GLN A 244 -4.83 8.59 13.16
CA GLN A 244 -5.60 9.63 13.82
C GLN A 244 -7.06 9.23 13.97
N ILE A 245 -7.68 9.56 15.11
CA ILE A 245 -9.13 9.38 15.27
C ILE A 245 -9.88 10.23 14.24
N GLY A 246 -10.81 9.61 13.52
CA GLY A 246 -11.53 10.19 12.40
C GLY A 246 -10.84 10.04 11.04
N GLN A 247 -9.60 9.54 11.00
CA GLN A 247 -8.90 9.25 9.75
C GLN A 247 -9.62 8.13 9.01
N ARG A 248 -9.74 8.27 7.70
CA ARG A 248 -10.35 7.25 6.85
C ARG A 248 -9.38 6.10 6.61
N ALA A 249 -9.91 4.90 6.61
CA ALA A 249 -9.17 3.67 6.41
C ALA A 249 -9.89 2.79 5.40
N PHE A 250 -9.16 2.37 4.37
CA PHE A 250 -9.63 1.45 3.36
C PHE A 250 -9.00 0.09 3.61
N VAL A 251 -9.85 -0.92 3.79
CA VAL A 251 -9.42 -2.32 3.90
C VAL A 251 -10.17 -3.12 2.85
N VAL A 252 -9.44 -3.80 1.98
CA VAL A 252 -10.04 -4.73 1.03
C VAL A 252 -9.89 -6.14 1.59
N LEU A 253 -11.00 -6.85 1.75
CA LEU A 253 -11.03 -8.21 2.30
C LEU A 253 -11.80 -9.15 1.37
N PRO A 254 -11.40 -10.42 1.28
CA PRO A 254 -12.20 -11.41 0.59
C PRO A 254 -13.48 -11.73 1.38
N ARG A 255 -14.61 -11.84 0.67
CA ARG A 255 -15.88 -12.33 1.21
C ARG A 255 -15.80 -13.82 1.54
N ASN A 256 -15.07 -14.57 0.72
CA ASN A 256 -14.77 -15.99 0.92
C ASN A 256 -13.27 -16.23 0.72
N ALA A 257 -12.57 -16.58 1.81
CA ALA A 257 -11.13 -16.81 1.80
C ALA A 257 -10.71 -18.02 0.95
N THR A 258 -11.47 -19.11 0.96
CA THR A 258 -11.17 -20.29 0.13
C THR A 258 -11.30 -19.97 -1.35
N LEU A 259 -12.38 -19.30 -1.76
CA LEU A 259 -12.55 -18.87 -3.14
C LEU A 259 -11.45 -17.88 -3.56
N TRP A 260 -11.00 -17.02 -2.63
CA TRP A 260 -9.91 -16.09 -2.87
C TRP A 260 -8.59 -16.81 -3.15
N ASP A 261 -8.27 -17.85 -2.37
CA ASP A 261 -7.11 -18.71 -2.60
C ASP A 261 -7.19 -19.44 -3.95
N GLU A 262 -8.35 -19.97 -4.31
CA GLU A 262 -8.56 -20.66 -5.59
C GLU A 262 -8.42 -19.70 -6.78
N GLN A 263 -9.08 -18.53 -6.73
CA GLN A 263 -8.96 -17.49 -7.75
C GLN A 263 -7.50 -17.05 -7.91
N ALA A 264 -6.81 -16.82 -6.79
CA ALA A 264 -5.40 -16.48 -6.78
C ALA A 264 -4.50 -17.61 -7.25
N GLN A 265 -4.87 -18.88 -7.11
CA GLN A 265 -4.05 -20.01 -7.56
C GLN A 265 -4.19 -20.24 -9.07
N PHE A 266 -5.43 -20.27 -9.57
CA PHE A 266 -5.73 -20.66 -10.96
C PHE A 266 -5.80 -19.50 -11.95
N GLY A 267 -5.86 -18.26 -11.46
CA GLY A 267 -5.85 -17.07 -12.31
C GLY A 267 -7.15 -16.91 -13.08
N ASN A 268 -7.12 -16.06 -14.12
CA ASN A 268 -8.31 -15.77 -14.91
C ASN A 268 -8.72 -17.02 -15.72
N PRO A 269 -9.89 -17.63 -15.45
CA PRO A 269 -10.31 -18.85 -16.13
C PRO A 269 -10.51 -18.66 -17.64
N ASN A 270 -10.76 -17.43 -18.10
CA ASN A 270 -10.87 -17.11 -19.52
C ASN A 270 -9.52 -17.09 -20.24
N ARG A 271 -8.40 -17.05 -19.49
CA ARG A 271 -7.03 -17.10 -20.03
C ARG A 271 -6.33 -18.45 -19.86
N MET A 272 -6.91 -19.39 -19.10
CA MET A 272 -6.33 -20.74 -18.86
C MET A 272 -6.14 -21.62 -20.12
N ARG A 273 -6.48 -21.16 -21.33
CA ARG A 273 -6.38 -21.94 -22.57
C ARG A 273 -5.12 -21.68 -23.40
N ALA A 274 -4.28 -20.72 -23.03
CA ALA A 274 -2.97 -20.49 -23.63
C ALA A 274 -1.90 -21.05 -22.68
N LEU A 275 -1.53 -22.32 -22.86
CA LEU A 275 -0.61 -23.03 -21.97
C LEU A 275 0.88 -22.78 -22.24
N ASP A 276 1.25 -21.88 -23.15
CA ASP A 276 2.65 -21.63 -23.53
C ASP A 276 2.91 -20.17 -23.95
N GLU A 277 2.07 -19.20 -23.58
CA GLU A 277 2.28 -17.79 -23.94
C GLU A 277 2.41 -16.95 -22.67
N ASP A 278 3.58 -16.35 -22.54
CA ASP A 278 4.13 -15.64 -21.39
C ASP A 278 3.22 -14.50 -20.87
N GLU A 279 2.96 -14.52 -19.54
CA GLU A 279 1.86 -13.85 -18.83
C GLU A 279 1.90 -12.30 -18.73
N ASP A 280 2.67 -11.57 -19.53
CA ASP A 280 2.99 -10.17 -19.17
C ASP A 280 2.46 -9.10 -20.14
N GLU A 281 1.69 -9.48 -21.17
CA GLU A 281 1.07 -8.52 -22.07
C GLU A 281 -0.46 -8.56 -22.05
N GLU A 282 -1.04 -7.36 -21.96
CA GLU A 282 -2.47 -7.02 -21.97
C GLU A 282 -3.21 -7.26 -20.64
N ASP A 283 -3.30 -6.16 -19.88
CA ASP A 283 -4.25 -5.88 -18.81
C ASP A 283 -4.35 -6.90 -17.66
N GLU A 284 -3.87 -6.46 -16.50
CA GLU A 284 -4.20 -6.94 -15.15
C GLU A 284 -5.72 -7.07 -14.94
N ASP A 285 -6.32 -8.06 -15.59
CA ASP A 285 -7.74 -8.33 -15.54
C ASP A 285 -8.04 -9.11 -14.27
N TYR A 286 -8.13 -8.37 -13.17
CA TYR A 286 -8.57 -8.88 -11.88
C TYR A 286 -10.10 -8.92 -11.76
N GLU A 287 -10.86 -8.68 -12.84
CA GLU A 287 -12.33 -8.57 -12.79
C GLU A 287 -12.97 -9.85 -12.23
N TYR A 288 -12.42 -11.02 -12.58
CA TYR A 288 -12.86 -12.31 -12.05
C TYR A 288 -12.73 -12.44 -10.52
N MET A 289 -11.84 -11.67 -9.89
CA MET A 289 -11.64 -11.67 -8.45
C MET A 289 -12.51 -10.64 -7.72
N LEU A 290 -12.85 -9.53 -8.38
CA LEU A 290 -13.53 -8.38 -7.75
C LEU A 290 -14.87 -8.75 -7.11
N ALA A 291 -15.61 -9.70 -7.69
CA ALA A 291 -16.89 -10.15 -7.15
C ALA A 291 -16.77 -10.78 -5.75
N ASN A 292 -15.61 -11.36 -5.43
CA ASN A 292 -15.31 -11.94 -4.12
C ASN A 292 -14.65 -10.94 -3.16
N LEU A 293 -14.36 -9.71 -3.59
CA LEU A 293 -13.75 -8.69 -2.75
C LEU A 293 -14.80 -7.74 -2.15
N GLU A 294 -14.52 -7.31 -0.93
CA GLU A 294 -15.26 -6.27 -0.22
C GLU A 294 -14.29 -5.17 0.16
N LEU A 295 -14.49 -3.98 -0.42
CA LEU A 295 -13.86 -2.77 0.07
C LEU A 295 -14.66 -2.23 1.25
N ARG A 296 -14.00 -2.11 2.41
CA ARG A 296 -14.52 -1.41 3.57
C ARG A 296 -13.90 -0.03 3.63
N GLU A 297 -14.74 0.99 3.42
CA GLU A 297 -14.42 2.38 3.73
C GLU A 297 -14.83 2.63 5.17
N ASP A 298 -13.84 2.73 6.04
CA ASP A 298 -13.97 2.85 7.48
C ASP A 298 -13.39 4.18 7.97
N THR A 299 -13.68 4.52 9.23
CA THR A 299 -12.96 5.57 9.96
C THR A 299 -12.35 4.99 11.23
N ILE A 300 -11.17 5.48 11.63
CA ILE A 300 -10.54 5.14 12.90
C ILE A 300 -11.35 5.77 14.04
N VAL A 301 -11.89 4.97 14.96
CA VAL A 301 -12.80 5.46 16.01
C VAL A 301 -12.16 5.52 17.40
N GLU A 302 -11.21 4.64 17.69
CA GLU A 302 -10.45 4.66 18.94
C GLU A 302 -9.08 4.00 18.80
N GLU A 303 -8.15 4.41 19.66
CA GLU A 303 -6.92 3.66 19.94
C GLU A 303 -7.16 2.76 21.15
N ILE A 304 -7.04 1.45 20.96
CA ILE A 304 -7.19 0.43 21.98
C ILE A 304 -5.90 0.41 22.81
N THR A 305 -5.98 0.99 24.01
CA THR A 305 -4.91 0.86 25.00
C THR A 305 -4.92 -0.56 25.58
N PRO A 306 -3.77 -1.27 25.61
CA PRO A 306 -3.69 -2.56 26.29
C PRO A 306 -4.12 -2.37 27.75
N GLY A 307 -5.12 -3.13 28.19
CA GLY A 307 -5.58 -3.08 29.58
C GLY A 307 -4.41 -3.39 30.53
N VAL A 308 -4.19 -2.49 31.49
CA VAL A 308 -3.23 -2.65 32.60
C VAL A 308 -3.68 -3.78 33.52
#